data_AF-A0A6P1HVS8-F1
#
_entry.id   AF-A0A6P1HVS8-F1
#
_cell.length_a   1.000
_cell.length_b   1.000
_cell.length_c   1.000
_cell.angle_alpha   90.00
_cell.angle_beta   90.00
_cell.angle_gamma   90.00
#
_symmetry.space_group_name_H-M   'P 1'
#
loop_
_entity.id
_entity.type
_entity.pdbx_description
1 polymer ?
#
loop_
_entity_poly.entity_id
_entity_poly.type
_entity_poly.pdbx_seq_one_letter_code
_entity_poly.pdbx_strand_id
1 'polypeptide(L)' 'MSEDKRTFVARRLDEVIHEWEADAPPGSGTGQADGPLVTAQRHRAEVDTATDERVDEIAASYPDIAAAWSSHRD' A
#
# COMPACT_ATOMS: atom_id res chain seq x y z
N MET A 1 20.90 -7.08 5.87
CA MET A 1 19.78 -7.91 5.37
C MET A 1 18.94 -6.97 4.54
N SER A 2 18.80 -7.25 3.25
CA SER A 2 17.89 -6.51 2.37
C SER A 2 16.49 -6.62 2.97
N GLU A 3 15.80 -5.49 3.13
CA GLU A 3 14.41 -5.52 3.59
C GLU A 3 13.59 -6.38 2.62
N ASP A 4 12.84 -7.35 3.15
CA ASP A 4 11.94 -8.15 2.34
C ASP A 4 10.94 -7.24 1.63
N LYS A 5 10.72 -7.44 0.33
CA LYS A 5 9.82 -6.62 -0.49
C LYS A 5 8.44 -6.50 0.16
N ARG A 6 7.95 -7.58 0.78
CA ARG A 6 6.71 -7.60 1.56
C ARG A 6 6.69 -6.52 2.65
N THR A 7 7.73 -6.46 3.47
CA THR A 7 7.84 -5.49 4.56
C THR A 7 7.92 -4.06 4.03
N PHE A 8 8.67 -3.86 2.95
CA PHE A 8 8.78 -2.56 2.29
C PHE A 8 7.42 -2.07 1.76
N VAL A 9 6.72 -2.92 0.99
CA VAL A 9 5.42 -2.59 0.38
C VAL A 9 4.36 -2.39 1.46
N ALA A 10 4.36 -3.23 2.50
CA ALA A 10 3.47 -3.09 3.65
C ALA A 10 3.62 -1.72 4.31
N ARG A 11 4.86 -1.32 4.61
CA ARG A 11 5.15 -0.02 5.23
C ARG A 11 4.72 1.15 4.35
N ARG A 12 5.00 1.08 3.04
CA ARG A 12 4.60 2.16 2.11
C ARG A 12 3.09 2.25 1.93
N LEU A 13 2.39 1.13 1.91
CA LEU A 13 0.92 1.13 1.91
C LEU A 13 0.35 1.76 3.19
N ASP A 14 0.93 1.49 4.36
CA ASP A 14 0.56 2.16 5.62
C ASP A 14 0.70 3.69 5.51
N GLU A 15 1.81 4.17 4.94
CA GLU A 15 2.04 5.61 4.73
C GLU A 15 0.99 6.24 3.79
N VAL A 16 0.67 5.57 2.67
CA VAL A 16 -0.35 6.02 1.71
C VAL A 16 -1.74 6.05 2.35
N ILE A 17 -2.11 5.00 3.08
CA ILE A 17 -3.38 4.92 3.80
C ILE A 17 -3.49 6.08 4.79
N HIS A 18 -2.45 6.32 5.58
CA HIS A 18 -2.44 7.38 6.58
C HIS A 18 -2.59 8.78 5.96
N GLU A 19 -1.92 9.03 4.83
CA GLU A 19 -2.06 10.29 4.09
C GLU A 19 -3.48 10.50 3.59
N TRP A 20 -4.09 9.47 3.00
CA TRP A 20 -5.46 9.54 2.50
C TRP A 20 -6.50 9.66 3.62
N GLU A 21 -6.26 9.02 4.77
CA GLU A 21 -7.08 9.19 5.97
C GLU A 21 -6.97 10.62 6.54
N ALA A 22 -5.79 11.24 6.45
CA ALA A 22 -5.56 12.61 6.89
C ALA A 22 -6.18 13.67 5.94
N ASP A 23 -6.22 13.38 4.64
CA ASP A 23 -6.86 14.25 3.64
C ASP A 23 -8.40 14.14 3.66
N ALA A 24 -8.94 12.99 4.11
CA ALA A 24 -10.38 12.79 4.20
C ALA A 24 -11.04 13.75 5.21
N PRO A 25 -12.15 14.42 4.84
CA PRO A 25 -12.82 15.32 5.76
C PRO A 25 -13.36 14.55 6.97
N PRO A 26 -13.32 15.15 8.18
CA PRO A 26 -13.76 14.49 9.40
C PRO A 26 -15.25 14.15 9.30
N GLY A 27 -15.58 12.86 9.31
CA GLY A 27 -16.95 12.36 9.12
C GLY A 27 -17.19 11.60 7.81
N SER A 28 -16.24 11.59 6.88
CA SER A 28 -16.23 10.67 5.72
C SER A 28 -15.80 9.24 6.09
N GLY A 29 -15.99 8.85 7.35
CA GLY A 29 -15.87 7.47 7.77
C GLY A 29 -16.96 6.67 7.04
N THR A 30 -16.53 5.68 6.26
CA THR A 30 -17.38 4.57 5.76
C THR A 30 -18.33 4.83 4.57
N GLY A 31 -18.27 5.99 3.90
CA GLY A 31 -19.27 6.34 2.88
C GLY A 31 -19.06 5.82 1.45
N GLN A 32 -17.83 5.47 1.05
CA GLN A 32 -17.54 5.03 -0.32
C GLN A 32 -17.02 3.59 -0.26
N ALA A 33 -17.95 2.63 -0.32
CA ALA A 33 -17.67 1.19 -0.20
C ALA A 33 -16.67 0.64 -1.24
N ASP A 34 -16.27 1.44 -2.22
CA ASP A 34 -15.34 1.10 -3.31
C ASP A 34 -14.33 2.24 -3.59
N GLY A 35 -13.93 2.99 -2.55
CA GLY A 35 -12.97 4.09 -2.68
C GLY A 35 -11.51 3.62 -2.74
N PRO A 36 -10.59 4.42 -3.32
CA PRO A 36 -9.15 4.11 -3.37
C PRO A 36 -8.56 3.71 -2.02
N LEU A 37 -8.99 4.37 -0.93
CA LEU A 37 -8.59 4.08 0.44
C LEU A 37 -8.93 2.65 0.89
N VAL A 38 -10.14 2.19 0.61
CA VAL A 38 -10.58 0.82 0.97
C VAL A 38 -9.74 -0.20 0.21
N THR A 39 -9.44 0.07 -1.06
CA THR A 39 -8.55 -0.76 -1.88
C THR A 39 -7.13 -0.82 -1.30
N ALA A 40 -6.57 0.31 -0.88
CA ALA A 40 -5.26 0.35 -0.23
C ALA A 40 -5.23 -0.40 1.10
N GLN A 41 -6.24 -0.21 1.95
CA GLN A 41 -6.38 -0.95 3.21
C GLN A 41 -6.49 -2.47 2.98
N ARG A 42 -7.26 -2.88 1.96
CA ARG A 42 -7.34 -4.28 1.56
C ARG A 42 -6.01 -4.83 1.08
N HIS A 43 -5.32 -4.12 0.17
CA HIS A 43 -4.00 -4.53 -0.30
C HIS A 43 -3.00 -4.63 0.85
N ARG A 44 -3.07 -3.74 1.84
CA ARG A 44 -2.21 -3.79 3.02
C ARG A 44 -2.41 -5.05 3.86
N ALA A 45 -3.66 -5.48 4.04
CA ALA A 45 -4.00 -6.74 4.70
C ALA A 45 -3.59 -7.95 3.84
N GLU A 46 -3.72 -7.83 2.52
CA GLU A 46 -3.36 -8.89 1.56
C GLU A 46 -1.85 -9.15 1.55
N VAL A 47 -1.03 -8.10 1.56
CA VAL A 47 0.45 -8.18 1.53
C VAL A 47 1.02 -9.10 2.61
N ASP A 48 0.43 -9.14 3.80
CA ASP A 48 0.92 -9.93 4.94
C ASP A 48 0.88 -11.45 4.65
N THR A 49 -0.12 -11.89 3.88
CA THR A 49 -0.35 -13.31 3.55
C THR A 49 -0.09 -13.65 2.08
N ALA A 50 0.12 -12.63 1.26
CA ALA A 50 0.35 -12.75 -0.18
C ALA A 50 1.70 -13.42 -0.52
N THR A 51 1.71 -14.06 -1.69
CA THR A 51 2.93 -14.52 -2.35
C THR A 51 3.77 -13.35 -2.85
N ASP A 52 5.07 -13.55 -3.07
CA ASP A 52 5.94 -12.50 -3.58
C ASP A 52 5.45 -11.91 -4.92
N GLU A 53 4.98 -12.77 -5.85
CA GLU A 53 4.38 -12.33 -7.12
C GLU A 53 3.18 -11.42 -6.89
N ARG A 54 2.32 -11.72 -5.91
CA ARG A 54 1.18 -10.88 -5.60
C ARG A 54 1.60 -9.57 -4.92
N VAL A 55 2.64 -9.58 -4.10
CA VAL A 55 3.25 -8.35 -3.55
C VAL A 55 3.84 -7.49 -4.67
N ASP A 56 4.44 -8.08 -5.70
CA ASP A 56 4.91 -7.38 -6.91
C ASP A 56 3.74 -6.71 -7.66
N GLU A 57 2.63 -7.42 -7.87
CA GLU A 57 1.43 -6.86 -8.51
C GLU A 57 0.83 -5.70 -7.71
N ILE A 58 0.74 -5.87 -6.38
CA ILE A 58 0.27 -4.80 -5.49
C ILE A 58 1.20 -3.60 -5.61
N ALA A 59 2.51 -3.78 -5.49
CA ALA A 59 3.49 -2.70 -5.62
C ALA A 59 3.38 -1.98 -6.98
N ALA A 60 3.18 -2.73 -8.08
CA ALA A 60 3.01 -2.16 -9.42
C ALA A 60 1.73 -1.32 -9.57
N SER A 61 0.72 -1.56 -8.73
CA SER A 61 -0.51 -0.76 -8.69
C SER A 61 -0.30 0.62 -8.05
N TYR A 62 0.82 0.84 -7.35
CA TYR A 62 1.18 2.10 -6.72
C TYR A 62 2.51 2.62 -7.29
N PRO A 63 2.48 3.59 -8.22
CA PRO A 63 3.68 4.07 -8.92
C PRO A 63 4.80 4.54 -7.98
N ASP A 64 4.44 5.21 -6.88
CA ASP A 64 5.38 5.69 -5.87
C ASP A 64 6.09 4.53 -5.16
N ILE A 65 5.35 3.48 -4.79
CA ILE A 65 5.89 2.28 -4.13
C ILE A 65 6.81 1.52 -5.09
N ALA A 66 6.43 1.37 -6.36
CA ALA A 66 7.25 0.70 -7.37
C ALA A 66 8.56 1.46 -7.63
N ALA A 67 8.52 2.78 -7.72
CA ALA A 67 9.69 3.63 -7.88
C ALA A 67 10.61 3.56 -6.66
N ALA A 68 10.05 3.70 -5.45
CA ALA A 68 10.80 3.65 -4.21
C ALA A 68 11.46 2.27 -3.98
N TRP A 69 10.80 1.18 -4.37
CA TRP A 69 11.39 -0.16 -4.33
C TRP A 69 12.55 -0.31 -5.30
N SER A 70 12.41 0.23 -6.51
CA SER A 70 13.47 0.19 -7.52
C SER A 70 14.71 0.95 -7.03
N SER A 71 14.54 2.13 -6.44
CA SER A 71 15.63 2.90 -5.82
C SER A 71 16.22 2.26 -4.56
N HIS A 72 15.48 1.36 -3.88
CA HIS A 72 15.98 0.63 -2.72
C HIS A 72 16.86 -0.58 -3.11
N ARG A 73 16.72 -1.07 -4.36
CA ARG A 73 17.47 -2.22 -4.88
C ARG A 73 18.72 -1.87 -5.70
N ASP A 74 18.85 -0.61 -6.11
CA ASP A 74 20.02 -0.04 -6.81
C ASP A 74 21.13 0.32 -5.83
#